data_AF-A0A0F9PPR4-F1
#
_entry.id   AF-A0A0F9PPR4-F1
#
_cell.length_a   1.000
_cell.length_b   1.000
_cell.length_c   1.000
_cell.angle_alpha   90.00
_cell.angle_beta   90.00
_cell.angle_gamma   90.00
#
_symmetry.space_group_name_H-M   'P 1'
#
loop_
_entity.id
_entity.type
_entity.pdbx_description
1 polymer ?
#
loop_
_entity_poly.entity_id
_entity_poly.type
_entity_poly.pdbx_seq_one_letter_code
_entity_poly.pdbx_strand_id
1 'polypeptide(L)'
;MDKIRIDISNTENPLRNFYQRHQKIDFAEKSSIIDEDITNFLKISKVKRGFLNQEEANDLVIKIYQFLYEKLIIELSKYDISVFYHAYKQLELIMAEKIGFYQNYISLSKIASQESLNPDIHKIKIGSNRWEPPIRLLISIILQQGIKGSRVFDGENWSYIFCLCVKLINSSSISDNMYYRTENFTFHIDNTYKLSYNNSNLYDYENYSKSLANKTFNYHKEESELKSEVNNDKTVLEKHQLPSSIEEVNNALLKEYGFSYGNFIMVLVVLGKMMYNKVKVINLDALRESEIFPLFKISKEILIKNLAQLWKAIEESELRNIINFLSIGFNTYNDIAEQIIPSKLHKNYKRLPYFPLISIKDEIIYGNEICLESSRLWVSKIMQGVFPLRIKDNSELKKALNLLHSEKDNLFEDICEEIANNTLGKRYVEKGIDNFHRISKALPKKPECGEIDLLAVNPNTNKIFVLDAKNDAFKYSSSDIKNQDKRYFGENSYYEHLMKKVEFIKDNLNFILEHFSIEESDEITIKKGFIIKETIQHAHKKGTDVDFILKKDLGKYLLE
;
A
#
# COMPACT_ATOMS: atom_id res chain seq x y z
N MET A 1 9.97 34.25 -3.94
CA MET A 1 9.40 32.89 -4.06
C MET A 1 8.58 32.81 -5.35
N ASP A 2 9.24 32.94 -6.51
CA ASP A 2 8.58 32.67 -7.79
C ASP A 2 8.57 31.16 -8.00
N LYS A 3 7.62 30.51 -7.31
CA LYS A 3 7.34 29.09 -7.44
C LYS A 3 6.86 28.85 -8.88
N ILE A 4 7.63 28.09 -9.65
CA ILE A 4 7.02 27.23 -10.66
C ILE A 4 6.03 26.38 -9.86
N ARG A 5 4.74 26.76 -9.87
CA ARG A 5 3.63 25.90 -9.45
C ARG A 5 3.60 24.78 -10.49
N ILE A 6 4.47 23.77 -10.31
CA ILE A 6 4.23 22.48 -10.94
C ILE A 6 2.97 22.00 -10.25
N ASP A 7 1.88 22.06 -10.99
CA ASP A 7 0.59 21.61 -10.52
C ASP A 7 0.72 20.13 -10.14
N ILE A 8 0.79 19.88 -8.82
CA ILE A 8 0.87 18.55 -8.23
C ILE A 8 -0.48 17.84 -8.43
N SER A 9 -1.54 18.56 -8.82
CA SER A 9 -2.84 17.97 -9.13
C SER A 9 -2.89 17.35 -10.54
N ASN A 10 -2.14 17.89 -11.51
CA ASN A 10 -2.06 17.33 -12.86
C ASN A 10 -0.86 16.39 -13.01
N THR A 11 -0.96 15.17 -12.49
CA THR A 11 0.11 14.13 -12.53
C THR A 11 0.06 13.25 -13.77
N GLU A 12 -0.26 13.82 -14.94
CA GLU A 12 -0.33 13.06 -16.17
C GLU A 12 1.04 12.88 -16.82
N ASN A 13 1.30 11.66 -17.29
CA ASN A 13 2.45 11.38 -18.14
C ASN A 13 2.17 11.92 -19.55
N PRO A 14 2.93 12.92 -20.01
CA PRO A 14 2.68 13.55 -21.30
C PRO A 14 2.96 12.63 -22.50
N LEU A 15 3.66 11.51 -22.28
CA LEU A 15 4.00 10.56 -23.35
C LEU A 15 3.06 9.36 -23.43
N ARG A 16 2.07 9.25 -22.53
CA ARG A 16 1.19 8.09 -22.41
C ARG A 16 0.49 7.74 -23.73
N ASN A 17 0.07 8.74 -24.50
CA ASN A 17 -0.63 8.54 -25.78
C ASN A 17 0.26 7.90 -26.86
N PHE A 18 1.58 7.89 -26.68
CA PHE A 18 2.52 7.22 -27.58
C PHE A 18 2.86 5.79 -27.13
N TYR A 19 2.36 5.36 -25.96
CA TYR A 19 2.69 4.04 -25.44
C TYR A 19 1.91 2.99 -26.20
N GLN A 20 2.61 1.92 -26.56
CA GLN A 20 1.96 0.72 -27.07
C GLN A 20 1.28 -0.02 -25.93
N ARG A 21 0.44 -1.01 -26.24
CA ARG A 21 -0.06 -1.91 -25.21
C ARG A 21 1.06 -2.84 -24.74
N HIS A 22 0.98 -3.26 -23.48
CA HIS A 22 1.84 -4.32 -22.98
C HIS A 22 1.64 -5.62 -23.79
N GLN A 23 2.67 -6.46 -23.84
CA GLN A 23 2.63 -7.72 -24.57
C GLN A 23 1.58 -8.64 -23.95
N LYS A 24 0.68 -9.16 -24.79
CA LYS A 24 -0.31 -10.15 -24.36
C LYS A 24 0.40 -11.43 -23.93
N ILE A 25 -0.07 -12.00 -22.83
CA ILE A 25 0.44 -13.25 -22.27
C ILE A 25 -0.52 -14.39 -22.58
N ASP A 26 -0.01 -15.46 -23.18
CA ASP A 26 -0.74 -16.72 -23.25
C ASP A 26 -0.61 -17.47 -21.93
N PHE A 27 -1.40 -17.03 -20.95
CA PHE A 27 -1.26 -17.50 -19.59
C PHE A 27 -1.71 -18.96 -19.43
N ALA A 28 -2.76 -19.37 -20.14
CA ALA A 28 -3.37 -20.68 -19.95
C ALA A 28 -2.42 -21.79 -20.43
N GLU A 29 -1.87 -21.66 -21.64
CA GLU A 29 -0.94 -22.62 -22.20
C GLU A 29 0.34 -22.69 -21.34
N LYS A 30 0.97 -21.53 -21.08
CA LYS A 30 2.25 -21.50 -20.34
C LYS A 30 2.10 -21.89 -18.87
N SER A 31 0.97 -21.59 -18.24
CA SER A 31 0.68 -22.09 -16.88
C SER A 31 0.56 -23.62 -16.89
N SER A 32 -0.10 -24.22 -17.88
CA SER A 32 -0.25 -25.67 -17.96
C SER A 32 1.09 -26.39 -18.08
N ILE A 33 2.01 -25.85 -18.88
CA ILE A 33 3.39 -26.37 -19.02
C ILE A 33 4.11 -26.36 -17.66
N ILE A 34 4.02 -25.25 -16.92
CA ILE A 34 4.66 -25.13 -15.60
C ILE A 34 3.99 -26.05 -14.57
N ASP A 35 2.67 -26.24 -14.65
CA ASP A 35 1.96 -27.18 -13.78
C ASP A 35 2.36 -28.64 -14.05
N GLU A 36 2.65 -28.99 -15.30
CA GLU A 36 3.25 -30.29 -15.67
C GLU A 36 4.69 -30.42 -15.16
N ASP A 37 5.49 -29.36 -15.24
CA ASP A 37 6.84 -29.32 -14.68
C ASP A 37 6.84 -29.56 -13.17
N ILE A 38 5.91 -28.91 -12.43
CA ILE A 38 5.72 -29.14 -11.00
C ILE A 38 5.32 -30.59 -10.75
N THR A 39 4.36 -31.11 -11.51
CA THR A 39 3.92 -32.52 -11.39
C THR A 39 5.09 -33.50 -11.56
N ASN A 40 5.93 -33.27 -12.57
CA ASN A 40 7.13 -34.07 -12.82
C ASN A 40 8.17 -33.93 -11.70
N PHE A 41 8.38 -32.72 -11.18
CA PHE A 41 9.24 -32.48 -10.02
C PHE A 41 8.76 -33.24 -8.79
N LEU A 42 7.45 -33.23 -8.49
CA LEU A 42 6.86 -33.95 -7.36
C LEU A 42 7.04 -35.46 -7.50
N LYS A 43 6.88 -35.99 -8.72
CA LYS A 43 7.07 -37.41 -9.04
C LYS A 43 8.53 -37.85 -8.86
N ILE A 44 9.49 -37.08 -9.39
CA ILE A 44 10.92 -37.37 -9.26
C ILE A 44 11.37 -37.28 -7.81
N SER A 45 10.86 -36.29 -7.07
CA SER A 45 11.15 -36.07 -5.65
C SER A 45 10.46 -37.07 -4.72
N LYS A 46 9.65 -37.99 -5.26
CA LYS A 46 8.90 -39.03 -4.51
C LYS A 46 8.09 -38.45 -3.35
N VAL A 47 7.44 -37.30 -3.56
CA VAL A 47 6.61 -36.66 -2.54
C VAL A 47 5.44 -37.58 -2.17
N LYS A 48 5.12 -37.68 -0.88
CA LYS A 48 4.02 -38.51 -0.38
C LYS A 48 2.69 -38.01 -0.97
N ARG A 49 1.89 -38.93 -1.52
CA ARG A 49 0.57 -38.66 -2.09
C ARG A 49 -0.51 -38.61 -0.99
N GLY A 50 -1.65 -38.01 -1.33
CA GLY A 50 -2.79 -37.83 -0.44
C GLY A 50 -2.84 -36.42 0.17
N PHE A 51 -3.55 -36.30 1.29
CA PHE A 51 -3.65 -35.05 2.04
C PHE A 51 -2.36 -34.77 2.82
N LEU A 52 -1.93 -33.52 2.78
CA LEU A 52 -0.79 -33.03 3.55
C LEU A 52 -1.29 -32.25 4.76
N ASN A 53 -0.61 -32.39 5.89
CA ASN A 53 -0.81 -31.47 7.01
C ASN A 53 -0.16 -30.10 6.69
N GLN A 54 -0.38 -29.11 7.55
CA GLN A 54 0.06 -27.73 7.28
C GLN A 54 1.59 -27.57 7.22
N GLU A 55 2.35 -28.31 8.04
CA GLU A 55 3.82 -28.28 8.03
C GLU A 55 4.36 -28.93 6.75
N GLU A 56 3.87 -30.12 6.41
CA GLU A 56 4.20 -30.83 5.17
C GLU A 56 3.87 -29.99 3.92
N ALA A 57 2.72 -29.31 3.93
CA ALA A 57 2.30 -28.42 2.85
C ALA A 57 3.21 -27.20 2.71
N ASN A 58 3.60 -26.57 3.83
CA ASN A 58 4.50 -25.42 3.79
C ASN A 58 5.90 -25.81 3.28
N ASP A 59 6.45 -26.93 3.75
CA ASP A 59 7.73 -27.45 3.27
C ASP A 59 7.68 -27.77 1.77
N LEU A 60 6.56 -28.34 1.31
CA LEU A 60 6.35 -28.61 -0.11
C LEU A 60 6.31 -27.33 -0.95
N VAL A 61 5.58 -26.30 -0.50
CA VAL A 61 5.49 -25.02 -1.20
C VAL A 61 6.85 -24.34 -1.30
N ILE A 62 7.67 -24.41 -0.25
CA ILE A 62 9.05 -23.90 -0.26
C ILE A 62 9.90 -24.65 -1.30
N LYS A 63 9.81 -25.99 -1.37
CA LYS A 63 10.52 -26.80 -2.38
C LYS A 63 10.08 -26.47 -3.80
N ILE A 64 8.77 -26.29 -4.02
CA ILE A 64 8.23 -25.85 -5.32
C ILE A 64 8.77 -24.46 -5.68
N TYR A 65 8.81 -23.54 -4.72
CA TYR A 65 9.37 -22.21 -4.92
C TYR A 65 10.84 -22.30 -5.38
N GLN A 66 11.66 -23.09 -4.68
CA GLN A 66 13.08 -23.27 -5.02
C GLN A 66 13.25 -23.85 -6.43
N PHE A 67 12.51 -24.90 -6.77
CA PHE A 67 12.52 -25.52 -8.10
C PHE A 67 12.17 -24.51 -9.21
N LEU A 68 11.10 -23.74 -9.02
CA LEU A 68 10.68 -22.72 -10.00
C LEU A 68 11.69 -21.58 -10.12
N TYR A 69 12.31 -21.20 -9.00
CA TYR A 69 13.32 -20.14 -8.95
C TYR A 69 14.55 -20.55 -9.75
N GLU A 70 15.07 -21.77 -9.51
CA GLU A 70 16.19 -22.33 -10.29
C GLU A 70 15.88 -22.40 -11.78
N LYS A 71 14.67 -22.84 -12.13
CA LYS A 71 14.22 -22.89 -13.53
C LYS A 71 14.21 -21.51 -14.18
N LEU A 72 13.74 -20.50 -13.46
CA LEU A 72 13.79 -19.10 -13.91
C LEU A 72 15.23 -18.63 -14.09
N ILE A 73 16.14 -18.93 -13.16
CA ILE A 73 17.56 -18.55 -13.29
C ILE A 73 18.21 -19.18 -14.51
N ILE A 74 17.95 -20.47 -14.76
CA ILE A 74 18.44 -21.18 -15.95
C ILE A 74 17.93 -20.50 -17.22
N GLU A 75 16.63 -20.15 -17.26
CA GLU A 75 16.06 -19.46 -18.41
C GLU A 75 16.70 -18.08 -18.63
N LEU A 76 16.84 -17.28 -17.56
CA LEU A 76 17.43 -15.95 -17.62
C LEU A 76 18.91 -15.98 -18.01
N SER A 77 19.64 -17.03 -17.64
CA SER A 77 21.07 -17.18 -17.97
C SER A 77 21.35 -17.26 -19.48
N LYS A 78 20.33 -17.48 -20.30
CA LYS A 78 20.43 -17.50 -21.77
C LYS A 78 20.55 -16.09 -22.35
N TYR A 79 19.98 -15.08 -21.69
CA TYR A 79 19.76 -13.77 -22.27
C TYR A 79 20.74 -12.70 -21.78
N ASP A 80 20.97 -11.70 -22.64
CA ASP A 80 21.70 -10.48 -22.28
C ASP A 80 20.79 -9.45 -21.56
N ILE A 81 21.26 -8.20 -21.43
CA ILE A 81 20.56 -7.13 -20.71
C ILE A 81 19.18 -6.78 -21.32
N SER A 82 18.91 -7.16 -22.57
CA SER A 82 17.63 -6.90 -23.24
C SER A 82 16.44 -7.53 -22.51
N VAL A 83 16.61 -8.66 -21.80
CA VAL A 83 15.53 -9.24 -20.97
C VAL A 83 15.11 -8.32 -19.83
N PHE A 84 16.07 -7.60 -19.24
CA PHE A 84 15.81 -6.59 -18.22
C PHE A 84 15.09 -5.38 -18.82
N TYR A 85 15.57 -4.86 -19.98
CA TYR A 85 14.89 -3.74 -20.65
C TYR A 85 13.46 -4.10 -21.02
N HIS A 86 13.24 -5.31 -21.54
CA HIS A 86 11.92 -5.81 -21.86
C HIS A 86 11.03 -5.86 -20.61
N ALA A 87 11.48 -6.51 -19.54
CA ALA A 87 10.72 -6.60 -18.29
C ALA A 87 10.34 -5.22 -17.75
N TYR A 88 11.29 -4.28 -17.76
CA TYR A 88 11.05 -2.94 -17.22
C TYR A 88 10.13 -2.10 -18.11
N LYS A 89 10.21 -2.27 -19.43
CA LYS A 89 9.28 -1.71 -20.42
C LYS A 89 7.86 -2.25 -20.18
N GLN A 90 7.69 -3.56 -20.02
CA GLN A 90 6.37 -4.15 -19.75
C GLN A 90 5.76 -3.59 -18.45
N LEU A 91 6.58 -3.37 -17.41
CA LEU A 91 6.11 -2.73 -16.18
C LEU A 91 5.59 -1.32 -16.42
N GLU A 92 6.34 -0.48 -17.13
CA GLU A 92 5.92 0.90 -17.49
C GLU A 92 4.59 0.90 -18.25
N LEU A 93 4.44 -0.01 -19.23
CA LEU A 93 3.23 -0.13 -20.04
C LEU A 93 2.01 -0.55 -19.22
N ILE A 94 2.16 -1.55 -18.35
CA ILE A 94 1.09 -2.01 -17.45
C ILE A 94 0.66 -0.87 -16.50
N MET A 95 1.62 -0.10 -15.99
CA MET A 95 1.34 1.04 -15.13
C MET A 95 0.59 2.16 -15.87
N ALA A 96 1.00 2.46 -17.11
CA ALA A 96 0.31 3.43 -17.96
C ALA A 96 -1.14 3.03 -18.23
N GLU A 97 -1.36 1.76 -18.58
CA GLU A 97 -2.71 1.25 -18.82
C GLU A 97 -3.57 1.34 -17.55
N LYS A 98 -3.05 0.89 -16.40
CA LYS A 98 -3.72 0.98 -15.11
C LYS A 98 -4.19 2.41 -14.81
N ILE A 99 -3.33 3.41 -15.01
CA ILE A 99 -3.69 4.82 -14.81
C ILE A 99 -4.71 5.31 -15.85
N GLY A 100 -4.56 4.95 -17.13
CA GLY A 100 -5.56 5.28 -18.16
C GLY A 100 -6.94 4.72 -17.84
N PHE A 101 -7.02 3.49 -17.32
CA PHE A 101 -8.26 2.91 -16.82
C PHE A 101 -8.83 3.70 -15.63
N TYR A 102 -8.01 4.07 -14.64
CA TYR A 102 -8.47 4.90 -13.52
C TYR A 102 -8.99 6.27 -13.96
N GLN A 103 -8.36 6.92 -14.94
CA GLN A 103 -8.85 8.20 -15.46
C GLN A 103 -10.20 8.08 -16.19
N ASN A 104 -10.36 7.03 -16.99
CA ASN A 104 -11.65 6.71 -17.60
C ASN A 104 -12.70 6.41 -16.54
N TYR A 105 -12.31 5.67 -15.50
CA TYR A 105 -13.17 5.36 -14.37
C TYR A 105 -13.65 6.62 -13.62
N ILE A 106 -12.74 7.53 -13.27
CA ILE A 106 -13.06 8.83 -12.67
C ILE A 106 -14.07 9.58 -13.54
N SER A 107 -13.86 9.59 -14.85
CA SER A 107 -14.77 10.26 -15.79
C SER A 107 -16.16 9.63 -15.81
N LEU A 108 -16.25 8.30 -15.79
CA LEU A 108 -17.53 7.57 -15.75
C LEU A 108 -18.25 7.72 -14.39
N SER A 109 -17.50 7.84 -13.30
CA SER A 109 -18.07 8.01 -11.94
C SER A 109 -18.91 9.29 -11.78
N LYS A 110 -18.76 10.25 -12.70
CA LYS A 110 -19.59 11.46 -12.77
C LYS A 110 -21.04 11.19 -13.20
N ILE A 111 -21.26 10.16 -14.00
CA ILE A 111 -22.51 9.96 -14.74
C ILE A 111 -23.17 8.61 -14.47
N ALA A 112 -22.43 7.65 -13.91
CA ALA A 112 -22.91 6.29 -13.71
C ALA A 112 -23.04 5.95 -12.22
N SER A 113 -24.02 5.10 -11.89
CA SER A 113 -24.22 4.62 -10.52
C SER A 113 -23.12 3.65 -10.11
N GLN A 114 -22.85 3.59 -8.81
CA GLN A 114 -21.84 2.71 -8.21
C GLN A 114 -22.01 1.23 -8.61
N GLU A 115 -23.25 0.75 -8.66
CA GLU A 115 -23.58 -0.64 -9.01
C GLU A 115 -23.17 -0.99 -10.44
N SER A 116 -23.30 -0.04 -11.37
CA SER A 116 -22.91 -0.24 -12.78
C SER A 116 -21.40 -0.29 -13.00
N LEU A 117 -20.63 0.38 -12.13
CA LEU A 117 -19.18 0.57 -12.28
C LEU A 117 -18.34 -0.42 -11.44
N ASN A 118 -18.93 -1.06 -10.44
CA ASN A 118 -18.25 -1.99 -9.53
C ASN A 118 -17.58 -3.20 -10.22
N PRO A 119 -18.22 -3.86 -11.22
CA PRO A 119 -17.59 -4.99 -11.92
C PRO A 119 -16.30 -4.63 -12.65
N ASP A 120 -16.22 -3.41 -13.19
CA ASP A 120 -15.04 -2.94 -13.93
C ASP A 120 -13.88 -2.56 -13.00
N ILE A 121 -14.14 -1.97 -11.81
CA ILE A 121 -13.08 -1.79 -10.79
C ILE A 121 -12.52 -3.14 -10.35
N HIS A 122 -13.39 -4.12 -10.12
CA HIS A 122 -12.98 -5.44 -9.67
C HIS A 122 -12.07 -6.09 -10.72
N LYS A 123 -12.41 -6.00 -12.01
CA LYS A 123 -11.55 -6.46 -13.11
C LYS A 123 -10.23 -5.70 -13.20
N ILE A 124 -10.22 -4.37 -13.00
CA ILE A 124 -8.99 -3.55 -13.03
C ILE A 124 -8.05 -3.89 -11.87
N LYS A 125 -8.59 -4.01 -10.65
CA LYS A 125 -7.79 -4.40 -9.47
C LYS A 125 -7.26 -5.81 -9.59
N ILE A 126 -8.08 -6.77 -10.01
CA ILE A 126 -7.65 -8.16 -10.21
C ILE A 126 -6.64 -8.26 -11.36
N GLY A 127 -6.85 -7.52 -12.45
CA GLY A 127 -5.95 -7.47 -13.59
C GLY A 127 -4.60 -6.85 -13.22
N SER A 128 -4.56 -5.59 -12.83
CA SER A 128 -3.29 -4.88 -12.55
C SER A 128 -2.47 -5.51 -11.41
N ASN A 129 -3.11 -5.98 -10.33
CA ASN A 129 -2.41 -6.67 -9.24
C ASN A 129 -1.89 -8.06 -9.65
N ARG A 130 -2.38 -8.64 -10.75
CA ARG A 130 -1.87 -9.91 -11.28
C ARG A 130 -0.60 -9.73 -12.10
N TRP A 131 -0.43 -8.60 -12.80
CA TRP A 131 0.69 -8.39 -13.73
C TRP A 131 1.90 -7.69 -13.11
N GLU A 132 1.67 -6.71 -12.23
CA GLU A 132 2.73 -5.86 -11.69
C GLU A 132 3.71 -6.62 -10.76
N PRO A 133 3.27 -7.37 -9.74
CA PRO A 133 4.17 -8.01 -8.79
C PRO A 133 5.14 -9.03 -9.43
N PRO A 134 4.72 -9.92 -10.36
CA PRO A 134 5.63 -10.85 -11.04
C PRO A 134 6.75 -10.14 -11.79
N ILE A 135 6.47 -9.03 -12.48
CA ILE A 135 7.49 -8.30 -13.25
C ILE A 135 8.47 -7.59 -12.31
N ARG A 136 7.98 -7.04 -11.19
CA ARG A 136 8.87 -6.46 -10.17
C ARG A 136 9.77 -7.51 -9.53
N LEU A 137 9.25 -8.71 -9.28
CA LEU A 137 10.06 -9.84 -8.82
C LEU A 137 11.14 -10.19 -9.85
N LEU A 138 10.76 -10.32 -11.12
CA LEU A 138 11.68 -10.60 -12.22
C LEU A 138 12.83 -9.58 -12.28
N ILE A 139 12.52 -8.29 -12.26
CA ILE A 139 13.53 -7.22 -12.26
C ILE A 139 14.45 -7.36 -11.03
N SER A 140 13.89 -7.64 -9.85
CA SER A 140 14.69 -7.81 -8.63
C SER A 140 15.63 -9.01 -8.73
N ILE A 141 15.17 -10.13 -9.30
CA ILE A 141 15.97 -11.33 -9.55
C ILE A 141 17.09 -11.04 -10.55
N ILE A 142 16.80 -10.35 -11.66
CA ILE A 142 17.83 -9.98 -12.64
C ILE A 142 18.89 -9.07 -11.98
N LEU A 143 18.47 -8.10 -11.16
CA LEU A 143 19.39 -7.22 -10.44
C LEU A 143 20.26 -7.98 -9.45
N GLN A 144 19.76 -9.02 -8.77
CA GLN A 144 20.56 -9.84 -7.85
C GLN A 144 21.52 -10.78 -8.57
N GLN A 145 21.04 -11.46 -9.63
CA GLN A 145 21.80 -12.51 -10.30
C GLN A 145 22.81 -11.97 -11.32
N GLY A 146 22.59 -10.73 -11.77
CA GLY A 146 23.34 -10.13 -12.87
C GLY A 146 22.92 -10.70 -14.23
N ILE A 147 23.50 -10.12 -15.29
CA ILE A 147 23.35 -10.60 -16.66
C ILE A 147 24.55 -11.50 -16.99
N LYS A 148 24.28 -12.74 -17.37
CA LYS A 148 25.32 -13.75 -17.70
C LYS A 148 25.22 -14.26 -19.13
N GLY A 149 24.05 -14.14 -19.76
CA GLY A 149 23.80 -14.63 -21.11
C GLY A 149 24.25 -13.65 -22.19
N SER A 150 24.13 -14.11 -23.43
CA SER A 150 24.57 -13.39 -24.64
C SER A 150 23.49 -13.31 -25.72
N ARG A 151 22.37 -14.04 -25.59
CA ARG A 151 21.27 -13.99 -26.55
C ARG A 151 20.43 -12.73 -26.31
N VAL A 152 20.14 -11.99 -27.38
CA VAL A 152 19.16 -10.90 -27.34
C VAL A 152 17.75 -11.47 -27.12
N PHE A 153 17.01 -10.90 -26.18
CA PHE A 153 15.64 -11.25 -25.84
C PHE A 153 14.66 -10.52 -26.75
N ASP A 154 14.02 -11.29 -27.62
CA ASP A 154 13.04 -10.84 -28.64
C ASP A 154 11.59 -10.82 -28.13
N GLY A 155 11.32 -11.32 -26.92
CA GLY A 155 9.99 -11.40 -26.32
C GLY A 155 9.25 -12.71 -26.56
N GLU A 156 9.79 -13.66 -27.33
CA GLU A 156 9.12 -14.94 -27.63
C GLU A 156 8.83 -15.73 -26.34
N ASN A 157 9.81 -15.82 -25.45
CA ASN A 157 9.70 -16.53 -24.17
C ASN A 157 9.10 -15.70 -23.02
N TRP A 158 8.57 -14.50 -23.31
CA TRP A 158 8.03 -13.60 -22.29
C TRP A 158 6.91 -14.24 -21.47
N SER A 159 5.94 -14.89 -22.13
CA SER A 159 4.83 -15.56 -21.44
C SER A 159 5.30 -16.65 -20.48
N TYR A 160 6.34 -17.39 -20.86
CA TYR A 160 6.90 -18.45 -20.02
C TYR A 160 7.59 -17.89 -18.77
N ILE A 161 8.51 -16.92 -18.96
CA ILE A 161 9.21 -16.23 -17.86
C ILE A 161 8.22 -15.55 -16.90
N PHE A 162 7.21 -14.87 -17.46
CA PHE A 162 6.17 -14.22 -16.68
C PHE A 162 5.36 -15.23 -15.86
N CYS A 163 4.93 -16.35 -16.45
CA CYS A 163 4.18 -17.38 -15.74
C CYS A 163 5.00 -18.03 -14.61
N LEU A 164 6.32 -18.24 -14.79
CA LEU A 164 7.21 -18.68 -13.71
C LEU A 164 7.17 -17.69 -12.53
N CYS A 165 7.28 -16.39 -12.83
CA CYS A 165 7.21 -15.34 -11.80
C CYS A 165 5.84 -15.30 -11.09
N VAL A 166 4.73 -15.53 -11.81
CA VAL A 166 3.40 -15.63 -11.19
C VAL A 166 3.33 -16.82 -10.23
N LYS A 167 3.84 -17.98 -10.63
CA LYS A 167 3.86 -19.17 -9.76
C LYS A 167 4.75 -18.95 -8.53
N LEU A 168 5.90 -18.28 -8.69
CA LEU A 168 6.75 -17.87 -7.56
C LEU A 168 6.03 -16.93 -6.58
N ILE A 169 5.34 -15.89 -7.08
CA ILE A 169 4.53 -15.00 -6.24
C ILE A 169 3.46 -15.79 -5.49
N ASN A 170 2.75 -16.68 -6.18
CA ASN A 170 1.70 -17.49 -5.56
C ASN A 170 2.27 -18.42 -4.49
N SER A 171 3.35 -19.15 -4.77
CA SER A 171 4.02 -20.02 -3.79
C SER A 171 4.49 -19.24 -2.56
N SER A 172 5.12 -18.07 -2.75
CA SER A 172 5.53 -17.20 -1.63
C SER A 172 4.32 -16.76 -0.81
N SER A 173 3.23 -16.31 -1.47
CA SER A 173 2.03 -15.84 -0.77
C SER A 173 1.34 -16.96 0.01
N ILE A 174 1.28 -18.17 -0.53
CA ILE A 174 0.68 -19.31 0.17
C ILE A 174 1.54 -19.69 1.39
N SER A 175 2.87 -19.75 1.23
CA SER A 175 3.79 -20.02 2.34
C SER A 175 3.68 -18.95 3.44
N ASP A 176 3.65 -17.66 3.07
CA ASP A 176 3.48 -16.57 4.04
C ASP A 176 2.13 -16.67 4.76
N ASN A 177 1.04 -16.95 4.05
CA ASN A 177 -0.28 -17.08 4.67
C ASN A 177 -0.36 -18.28 5.64
N MET A 178 0.27 -19.41 5.30
CA MET A 178 0.37 -20.56 6.19
C MET A 178 1.24 -20.26 7.41
N TYR A 179 2.39 -19.61 7.22
CA TYR A 179 3.33 -19.27 8.29
C TYR A 179 2.71 -18.28 9.29
N TYR A 180 2.08 -17.22 8.78
CA TYR A 180 1.43 -16.21 9.61
C TYR A 180 0.01 -16.59 10.08
N ARG A 181 -0.49 -17.76 9.64
CA ARG A 181 -1.83 -18.29 9.96
C ARG A 181 -2.94 -17.29 9.63
N THR A 182 -2.84 -16.63 8.49
CA THR A 182 -3.88 -15.71 7.98
C THR A 182 -4.93 -16.45 7.14
N GLU A 183 -4.58 -17.62 6.59
CA GLU A 183 -5.48 -18.53 5.89
C GLU A 183 -5.12 -19.98 6.21
N ASN A 184 -6.13 -20.86 6.21
CA ASN A 184 -5.93 -22.30 6.40
C ASN A 184 -5.99 -22.98 5.04
N PHE A 185 -4.92 -23.67 4.65
CA PHE A 185 -4.84 -24.40 3.39
C PHE A 185 -4.93 -25.91 3.61
N THR A 186 -5.70 -26.58 2.75
CA THR A 186 -5.73 -28.04 2.64
C THR A 186 -5.15 -28.43 1.30
N PHE A 187 -4.02 -29.13 1.32
CA PHE A 187 -3.32 -29.60 0.11
C PHE A 187 -3.59 -31.08 -0.14
N HIS A 188 -3.73 -31.43 -1.42
CA HIS A 188 -3.90 -32.80 -1.87
C HIS A 188 -3.03 -33.06 -3.10
N ILE A 189 -2.27 -34.15 -3.04
CA ILE A 189 -1.51 -34.69 -4.19
C ILE A 189 -2.20 -35.96 -4.64
N ASP A 190 -2.72 -35.95 -5.86
CA ASP A 190 -3.44 -37.11 -6.39
C ASP A 190 -2.51 -38.25 -6.86
N ASN A 191 -3.10 -39.32 -7.38
CA ASN A 191 -2.36 -40.50 -7.86
C ASN A 191 -1.42 -40.20 -9.04
N THR A 192 -1.67 -39.10 -9.77
CA THR A 192 -0.87 -38.61 -10.89
C THR A 192 0.14 -37.54 -10.49
N TYR A 193 0.30 -37.26 -9.18
CA TYR A 193 1.12 -36.19 -8.61
C TYR A 193 0.62 -34.78 -8.92
N LYS A 194 -0.63 -34.61 -9.37
CA LYS A 194 -1.21 -33.29 -9.55
C LYS A 194 -1.50 -32.68 -8.18
N LEU A 195 -0.98 -31.47 -7.97
CA LEU A 195 -1.20 -30.69 -6.76
C LEU A 195 -2.51 -29.90 -6.87
N SER A 196 -3.38 -30.04 -5.88
CA SER A 196 -4.51 -29.15 -5.67
C SER A 196 -4.52 -28.64 -4.23
N TYR A 197 -5.09 -27.46 -4.03
CA TYR A 197 -5.30 -26.90 -2.70
C TYR A 197 -6.59 -26.11 -2.64
N ASN A 198 -7.21 -26.12 -1.46
CA ASN A 198 -8.33 -25.26 -1.11
C ASN A 198 -7.93 -24.43 0.12
N ASN A 199 -8.46 -23.22 0.24
CA ASN A 199 -8.30 -22.41 1.44
C ASN A 199 -9.65 -22.21 2.13
N SER A 200 -9.62 -22.13 3.46
CA SER A 200 -10.74 -21.60 4.25
C SER A 200 -10.33 -20.26 4.84
N ASN A 201 -11.18 -19.26 4.60
CA ASN A 201 -10.89 -17.89 4.96
C ASN A 201 -11.28 -17.63 6.41
N LEU A 202 -10.33 -17.13 7.21
CA LEU A 202 -10.59 -16.62 8.55
C LEU A 202 -11.39 -15.30 8.54
N TYR A 203 -11.35 -14.60 7.40
CA TYR A 203 -11.96 -13.30 7.15
C TYR A 203 -13.05 -13.40 6.10
N ASP A 204 -14.07 -12.56 6.20
CA ASP A 204 -15.02 -12.34 5.11
C ASP A 204 -14.39 -11.48 4.00
N TYR A 205 -13.58 -12.11 3.15
CA TYR A 205 -12.90 -11.43 2.05
C TYR A 205 -13.85 -10.86 1.01
N GLU A 206 -15.08 -11.38 0.88
CA GLU A 206 -16.05 -10.86 -0.08
C GLU A 206 -16.54 -9.48 0.37
N ASN A 207 -16.99 -9.37 1.62
CA ASN A 207 -17.42 -8.10 2.20
C ASN A 207 -16.26 -7.10 2.32
N TYR A 208 -15.06 -7.58 2.66
CA TYR A 208 -13.86 -6.76 2.63
C TYR A 208 -13.54 -6.22 1.22
N SER A 209 -13.60 -7.07 0.18
CA SER A 209 -13.32 -6.67 -1.20
C SER A 209 -14.35 -5.66 -1.72
N LYS A 210 -15.64 -5.87 -1.42
CA LYS A 210 -16.72 -4.91 -1.72
C LYS A 210 -16.46 -3.57 -1.03
N SER A 211 -16.14 -3.58 0.26
CA SER A 211 -15.83 -2.37 1.04
C SER A 211 -14.63 -1.61 0.45
N LEU A 212 -13.60 -2.33 0.00
CA LEU A 212 -12.43 -1.74 -0.64
C LEU A 212 -12.72 -1.17 -2.04
N ALA A 213 -13.61 -1.79 -2.81
CA ALA A 213 -14.11 -1.23 -4.08
C ALA A 213 -14.87 0.07 -3.85
N ASN A 214 -15.78 0.08 -2.86
CA ASN A 214 -16.57 1.26 -2.48
C ASN A 214 -15.69 2.44 -2.05
N LYS A 215 -14.64 2.17 -1.24
CA LYS A 215 -13.65 3.18 -0.88
C LYS A 215 -13.00 3.83 -2.11
N THR A 216 -12.64 3.00 -3.10
CA THR A 216 -11.97 3.47 -4.31
C THR A 216 -12.90 4.32 -5.17
N PHE A 217 -14.17 3.92 -5.29
CA PHE A 217 -15.19 4.71 -5.97
C PHE A 217 -15.38 6.08 -5.32
N ASN A 218 -15.60 6.12 -4.00
CA ASN A 218 -15.84 7.37 -3.29
C ASN A 218 -14.65 8.32 -3.39
N TYR A 219 -13.42 7.82 -3.21
CA TYR A 219 -12.20 8.60 -3.38
C TYR A 219 -12.13 9.26 -4.77
N HIS A 220 -12.42 8.49 -5.83
CA HIS A 220 -12.38 9.00 -7.20
C HIS A 220 -13.53 9.96 -7.52
N LYS A 221 -14.69 9.76 -6.92
CA LYS A 221 -15.83 10.68 -7.03
C LYS A 221 -15.51 12.03 -6.37
N GLU A 222 -14.99 12.00 -5.14
CA GLU A 222 -14.53 13.20 -4.42
C GLU A 222 -13.42 13.92 -5.20
N GLU A 223 -12.44 13.18 -5.72
CA GLU A 223 -11.36 13.74 -6.56
C GLU A 223 -11.90 14.40 -7.84
N SER A 224 -12.92 13.81 -8.44
CA SER A 224 -13.61 14.35 -9.61
C SER A 224 -14.34 15.66 -9.29
N GLU A 225 -15.09 15.70 -8.18
CA GLU A 225 -15.83 16.86 -7.70
C GLU A 225 -14.87 18.03 -7.40
N LEU A 226 -13.77 17.75 -6.71
CA LEU A 226 -12.71 18.73 -6.45
C LEU A 226 -12.09 19.30 -7.74
N LYS A 227 -11.84 18.46 -8.76
CA LYS A 227 -11.32 18.94 -10.06
C LYS A 227 -12.32 19.82 -10.80
N SER A 228 -13.63 19.59 -10.67
CA SER A 228 -14.64 20.49 -11.23
C SER A 228 -14.74 21.81 -10.46
N GLU A 229 -14.58 21.80 -9.14
CA GLU A 229 -14.60 23.02 -8.31
C GLU A 229 -13.37 23.89 -8.53
N VAL A 230 -12.16 23.31 -8.63
CA VAL A 230 -10.90 24.03 -8.87
C VAL A 230 -10.88 24.72 -10.25
N ASN A 231 -11.62 24.20 -11.23
CA ASN A 231 -11.79 24.86 -12.53
C ASN A 231 -12.75 26.06 -12.49
N ASN A 232 -13.60 26.15 -11.46
CA ASN A 232 -14.59 27.22 -11.32
C ASN A 232 -14.20 28.28 -10.26
N ASP A 233 -13.35 27.94 -9.28
CA ASP A 233 -12.84 28.88 -8.28
C ASP A 233 -11.38 28.59 -7.89
N LYS A 234 -10.50 29.59 -8.05
CA LYS A 234 -9.04 29.51 -7.73
C LYS A 234 -8.72 29.44 -6.23
N THR A 235 -9.72 29.45 -5.36
CA THR A 235 -9.63 29.57 -3.89
C THR A 235 -9.76 28.25 -3.13
N VAL A 236 -10.05 27.12 -3.78
CA VAL A 236 -10.35 25.85 -3.09
C VAL A 236 -9.12 25.13 -2.51
N LEU A 237 -7.90 25.54 -2.84
CA LEU A 237 -6.65 24.91 -2.34
C LEU A 237 -6.33 25.18 -0.85
N GLU A 238 -7.13 25.96 -0.14
CA GLU A 238 -6.84 26.37 1.24
C GLU A 238 -7.34 25.42 2.34
N LYS A 239 -8.07 24.35 2.03
CA LYS A 239 -8.73 23.52 3.08
C LYS A 239 -7.97 22.31 3.61
N HIS A 240 -6.76 22.02 3.13
CA HIS A 240 -5.90 20.99 3.74
C HIS A 240 -4.58 21.63 4.14
N GLN A 241 -4.56 22.25 5.33
CA GLN A 241 -3.29 22.60 5.95
C GLN A 241 -2.47 21.31 6.09
N LEU A 242 -1.24 21.33 5.55
CA LEU A 242 -0.30 20.25 5.79
C LEU A 242 -0.09 20.15 7.31
N PRO A 243 0.07 18.93 7.87
CA PRO A 243 0.42 18.76 9.27
C PRO A 243 1.64 19.62 9.60
N SER A 244 1.60 20.30 10.73
CA SER A 244 2.69 21.18 11.17
C SER A 244 4.01 20.41 11.28
N SER A 245 3.93 19.14 11.72
CA SER A 245 5.06 18.21 11.86
C SER A 245 5.79 17.82 10.57
N ILE A 246 5.30 18.24 9.39
CA ILE A 246 5.95 17.91 8.11
C ILE A 246 7.30 18.62 7.94
N GLU A 247 7.48 19.78 8.59
CA GLU A 247 8.72 20.53 8.54
C GLU A 247 9.85 19.79 9.28
N GLU A 248 9.53 19.10 10.37
CA GLU A 248 10.44 18.25 11.13
C GLU A 248 10.89 17.06 10.29
N VAL A 249 9.98 16.45 9.51
CA VAL A 249 10.33 15.40 8.57
C VAL A 249 11.27 15.93 7.48
N ASN A 250 11.00 17.12 6.97
CA ASN A 250 11.85 17.78 5.98
C ASN A 250 13.26 18.04 6.51
N ASN A 251 13.37 18.58 7.72
CA ASN A 251 14.65 18.88 8.37
C ASN A 251 15.44 17.60 8.68
N ALA A 252 14.77 16.56 9.14
CA ALA A 252 15.40 15.26 9.40
C ALA A 252 15.94 14.61 8.11
N LEU A 253 15.18 14.67 7.01
CA LEU A 253 15.66 14.17 5.71
C LEU A 253 16.86 14.95 5.19
N LEU A 254 16.83 16.28 5.30
CA LEU A 254 17.93 17.12 4.88
C LEU A 254 19.22 16.79 5.63
N LYS A 255 19.12 16.55 6.95
CA LYS A 255 20.26 16.21 7.79
C LYS A 255 20.79 14.79 7.55
N GLU A 256 19.91 13.80 7.46
CA GLU A 256 20.31 12.39 7.37
C GLU A 256 20.67 11.94 5.95
N TYR A 257 20.02 12.52 4.94
CA TYR A 257 20.14 12.09 3.54
C TYR A 257 20.60 13.19 2.59
N GLY A 258 20.76 14.43 3.08
CA GLY A 258 21.28 15.55 2.29
C GLY A 258 20.28 16.09 1.27
N PHE A 259 18.97 15.90 1.49
CA PHE A 259 17.92 16.47 0.65
C PHE A 259 16.62 16.76 1.41
N SER A 260 15.89 17.78 0.96
CA SER A 260 14.57 18.15 1.49
C SER A 260 13.47 17.24 0.92
N TYR A 261 12.40 17.04 1.69
CA TYR A 261 11.25 16.23 1.29
C TYR A 261 10.57 16.78 0.04
N GLY A 262 10.39 18.10 -0.03
CA GLY A 262 9.76 18.77 -1.17
C GLY A 262 10.55 18.57 -2.47
N ASN A 263 11.87 18.78 -2.42
CA ASN A 263 12.74 18.58 -3.59
C ASN A 263 12.77 17.11 -4.03
N PHE A 264 12.85 16.20 -3.06
CA PHE A 264 12.80 14.76 -3.30
C PHE A 264 11.55 14.31 -4.07
N ILE A 265 10.35 14.69 -3.61
CA ILE A 265 9.09 14.35 -4.29
C ILE A 265 9.01 14.99 -5.67
N MET A 266 9.45 16.24 -5.78
CA MET A 266 9.34 16.98 -7.02
C MET A 266 10.34 16.48 -8.06
N VAL A 267 11.52 15.98 -7.70
CA VAL A 267 12.39 15.28 -8.67
C VAL A 267 11.65 14.10 -9.30
N LEU A 268 10.97 13.26 -8.52
CA LEU A 268 10.17 12.14 -9.05
C LEU A 268 9.07 12.62 -10.01
N VAL A 269 8.35 13.68 -9.65
CA VAL A 269 7.28 14.22 -10.50
C VAL A 269 7.85 14.88 -11.76
N VAL A 270 8.98 15.59 -11.70
CA VAL A 270 9.65 16.16 -12.89
C VAL A 270 10.09 15.05 -13.83
N LEU A 271 10.74 14.00 -13.32
CA LEU A 271 11.12 12.83 -14.12
C LEU A 271 9.89 12.20 -14.79
N GLY A 272 8.80 12.04 -14.03
CA GLY A 272 7.54 11.49 -14.51
C GLY A 272 6.80 12.33 -15.55
N LYS A 273 7.07 13.64 -15.59
CA LYS A 273 6.48 14.59 -16.56
C LYS A 273 7.45 15.00 -17.65
N MET A 274 8.64 14.41 -17.68
CA MET A 274 9.68 14.94 -18.56
C MET A 274 9.31 14.67 -20.02
N MET A 275 9.08 15.77 -20.76
CA MET A 275 8.99 15.78 -22.22
C MET A 275 10.32 16.31 -22.77
N TYR A 276 11.05 15.46 -23.47
CA TYR A 276 12.39 15.84 -23.95
C TYR A 276 12.42 16.85 -25.12
N ASN A 277 11.26 17.35 -25.59
CA ASN A 277 11.21 18.34 -26.68
C ASN A 277 11.40 19.81 -26.26
N LYS A 278 11.08 20.21 -25.01
CA LYS A 278 11.15 21.63 -24.62
C LYS A 278 12.54 22.13 -24.22
N VAL A 279 13.48 21.22 -23.94
CA VAL A 279 14.84 21.55 -23.45
C VAL A 279 15.92 21.23 -24.49
N LYS A 280 15.57 20.79 -25.71
CA LYS A 280 16.52 20.37 -26.77
C LYS A 280 17.54 19.30 -26.32
N VAL A 281 17.18 18.40 -25.41
CA VAL A 281 18.13 17.41 -24.87
C VAL A 281 18.04 16.07 -25.62
N ILE A 282 16.84 15.59 -25.98
CA ILE A 282 16.66 14.36 -26.76
C ILE A 282 15.51 14.59 -27.76
N ASN A 283 15.74 14.33 -29.03
CA ASN A 283 14.69 14.40 -30.05
C ASN A 283 13.60 13.36 -29.72
N LEU A 284 12.34 13.78 -29.55
CA LEU A 284 11.22 12.88 -29.26
C LEU A 284 11.09 11.75 -30.29
N ASP A 285 11.39 12.02 -31.57
CA ASP A 285 11.35 10.99 -32.60
C ASP A 285 12.47 9.96 -32.36
N ALA A 286 13.69 10.42 -32.07
CA ALA A 286 14.79 9.52 -31.71
C ALA A 286 14.52 8.72 -30.42
N LEU A 287 13.82 9.30 -29.45
CA LEU A 287 13.40 8.58 -28.26
C LEU A 287 12.36 7.50 -28.59
N ARG A 288 11.41 7.79 -29.47
CA ARG A 288 10.36 6.84 -29.89
C ARG A 288 10.91 5.70 -30.74
N GLU A 289 11.99 5.97 -31.47
CA GLU A 289 12.73 4.97 -32.26
C GLU A 289 13.67 4.12 -31.39
N SER A 290 13.87 4.48 -30.11
CA SER A 290 14.67 3.69 -29.18
C SER A 290 14.04 2.32 -28.89
N GLU A 291 14.84 1.26 -28.94
CA GLU A 291 14.40 -0.11 -28.69
C GLU A 291 13.77 -0.30 -27.29
N ILE A 292 14.22 0.50 -26.32
CA ILE A 292 13.75 0.42 -24.93
C ILE A 292 12.56 1.35 -24.63
N PHE A 293 12.08 2.13 -25.60
CA PHE A 293 10.92 3.00 -25.41
C PHE A 293 9.72 2.18 -24.89
N PRO A 294 9.01 2.63 -23.83
CA PRO A 294 8.95 3.99 -23.30
C PRO A 294 9.89 4.32 -22.13
N LEU A 295 10.92 3.50 -21.90
CA LEU A 295 11.94 3.82 -20.91
C LEU A 295 12.90 4.90 -21.42
N PHE A 296 13.39 5.68 -20.47
CA PHE A 296 14.51 6.59 -20.66
C PHE A 296 15.80 5.91 -20.26
N LYS A 297 16.85 6.16 -21.02
CA LYS A 297 18.22 5.80 -20.68
C LYS A 297 19.10 7.01 -20.92
N ILE A 298 19.72 7.51 -19.85
CA ILE A 298 20.45 8.77 -19.85
C ILE A 298 21.64 8.67 -18.92
N SER A 299 22.76 9.32 -19.25
CA SER A 299 23.87 9.40 -18.30
C SER A 299 23.45 10.19 -17.06
N LYS A 300 23.92 9.73 -15.91
CA LYS A 300 23.59 10.33 -14.61
C LYS A 300 23.97 11.80 -14.54
N GLU A 301 25.14 12.16 -15.05
CA GLU A 301 25.62 13.55 -15.07
C GLU A 301 24.78 14.44 -15.98
N ILE A 302 24.37 13.95 -17.16
CA ILE A 302 23.48 14.72 -18.04
C ILE A 302 22.13 14.90 -17.36
N LEU A 303 21.59 13.85 -16.72
CA LEU A 303 20.32 13.94 -16.00
C LEU A 303 20.36 15.02 -14.89
N ILE A 304 21.39 15.01 -14.05
CA ILE A 304 21.56 16.00 -12.98
C ILE A 304 21.65 17.42 -13.55
N LYS A 305 22.47 17.63 -14.59
CA LYS A 305 22.60 18.95 -15.24
C LYS A 305 21.27 19.44 -15.81
N ASN A 306 20.50 18.55 -16.45
CA ASN A 306 19.20 18.90 -17.01
C ASN A 306 18.20 19.28 -15.91
N LEU A 307 18.18 18.52 -14.81
CA LEU A 307 17.32 18.83 -13.66
C LEU A 307 17.72 20.18 -13.03
N ALA A 308 19.01 20.47 -12.89
CA ALA A 308 19.51 21.74 -12.37
C ALA A 308 19.15 22.93 -13.28
N GLN A 309 19.21 22.73 -14.61
CA GLN A 309 18.80 23.76 -15.58
C GLN A 309 17.29 24.03 -15.55
N LEU A 310 16.49 22.96 -15.45
CA LEU A 310 15.03 23.04 -15.34
C LEU A 310 14.59 23.65 -14.01
N TRP A 311 15.36 23.43 -12.95
CA TRP A 311 15.03 23.83 -11.60
C TRP A 311 16.21 24.47 -10.88
N LYS A 312 16.45 25.75 -11.19
CA LYS A 312 17.56 26.55 -10.64
C LYS A 312 17.57 26.73 -9.12
N ALA A 313 16.49 26.38 -8.43
CA ALA A 313 16.36 26.55 -6.99
C ALA A 313 16.84 25.34 -6.17
N ILE A 314 17.17 24.21 -6.81
CA ILE A 314 17.82 23.07 -6.15
C ILE A 314 19.30 23.09 -6.49
N GLU A 315 20.15 22.91 -5.48
CA GLU A 315 21.58 22.72 -5.66
C GLU A 315 21.90 21.37 -6.34
N GLU A 316 22.92 21.34 -7.19
CA GLU A 316 23.35 20.09 -7.83
C GLU A 316 23.77 19.00 -6.84
N SER A 317 24.31 19.40 -5.67
CA SER A 317 24.66 18.52 -4.55
C SER A 317 23.44 17.76 -4.03
N GLU A 318 22.33 18.46 -3.80
CA GLU A 318 21.06 17.87 -3.37
C GLU A 318 20.47 16.98 -4.46
N LEU A 319 20.49 17.40 -5.73
CA LEU A 319 20.06 16.56 -6.86
C LEU A 319 20.85 15.25 -6.93
N ARG A 320 22.18 15.30 -6.73
CA ARG A 320 23.03 14.11 -6.67
C ARG A 320 22.59 13.17 -5.55
N ASN A 321 22.32 13.70 -4.36
CA ASN A 321 21.85 12.90 -3.22
C ASN A 321 20.50 12.25 -3.52
N ILE A 322 19.55 12.99 -4.10
CA ILE A 322 18.23 12.46 -4.47
C ILE A 322 18.36 11.36 -5.52
N ILE A 323 19.09 11.58 -6.61
CA ILE A 323 19.26 10.58 -7.68
C ILE A 323 19.96 9.33 -7.15
N ASN A 324 21.01 9.49 -6.32
CA ASN A 324 21.69 8.37 -5.66
C ASN A 324 20.74 7.58 -4.74
N PHE A 325 19.93 8.30 -3.97
CA PHE A 325 19.00 7.71 -3.03
C PHE A 325 17.91 6.92 -3.77
N LEU A 326 17.32 7.48 -4.83
CA LEU A 326 16.30 6.84 -5.65
C LEU A 326 16.80 5.69 -6.53
N SER A 327 18.12 5.57 -6.70
CA SER A 327 18.73 4.56 -7.56
C SER A 327 18.91 3.21 -6.87
N ILE A 328 18.62 2.15 -7.62
CA ILE A 328 19.01 0.76 -7.36
C ILE A 328 19.93 0.26 -8.48
N GLY A 329 20.94 -0.53 -8.15
CA GLY A 329 21.87 -1.14 -9.11
C GLY A 329 21.95 -2.66 -8.97
N PHE A 330 22.79 -3.30 -9.79
CA PHE A 330 23.06 -4.75 -9.73
C PHE A 330 23.69 -5.23 -8.42
N ASN A 331 24.12 -4.33 -7.56
CA ASN A 331 24.66 -4.66 -6.24
C ASN A 331 23.65 -4.52 -5.10
N THR A 332 22.41 -4.11 -5.39
CA THR A 332 21.40 -3.79 -4.36
C THR A 332 21.00 -4.98 -3.49
N TYR A 333 21.11 -6.19 -4.03
CA TYR A 333 20.62 -7.43 -3.41
C TYR A 333 21.73 -8.48 -3.23
N ASN A 334 23.00 -8.09 -3.32
CA ASN A 334 24.13 -9.04 -3.32
C ASN A 334 24.32 -9.79 -1.99
N ASP A 335 23.82 -9.22 -0.90
CA ASP A 335 23.81 -9.81 0.44
C ASP A 335 22.70 -10.84 0.65
N ILE A 336 21.77 -10.97 -0.30
CA ILE A 336 20.76 -12.04 -0.30
C ILE A 336 21.42 -13.32 -0.84
N ALA A 337 21.83 -14.19 0.08
CA ALA A 337 22.68 -15.35 -0.19
C ALA A 337 22.08 -16.41 -1.14
N GLU A 338 20.76 -16.57 -1.17
CA GLU A 338 20.12 -17.69 -1.90
C GLU A 338 19.06 -17.19 -2.89
N GLN A 339 17.88 -16.84 -2.40
CA GLN A 339 16.71 -16.56 -3.24
C GLN A 339 15.98 -15.31 -2.77
N ILE A 340 15.56 -14.47 -3.72
CA ILE A 340 14.67 -13.35 -3.40
C ILE A 340 13.29 -13.89 -3.10
N ILE A 341 12.90 -13.85 -1.84
CA ILE A 341 11.51 -14.06 -1.43
C ILE A 341 10.83 -12.68 -1.37
N PRO A 342 9.78 -12.42 -2.18
CA PRO A 342 9.13 -11.12 -2.27
C PRO A 342 8.79 -10.50 -0.91
N SER A 343 8.24 -11.28 0.01
CA SER A 343 7.85 -10.80 1.35
C SER A 343 9.04 -10.43 2.23
N LYS A 344 10.20 -11.08 2.05
CA LYS A 344 11.44 -10.77 2.79
C LYS A 344 12.14 -9.49 2.31
N LEU A 345 11.81 -9.00 1.11
CA LEU A 345 12.34 -7.72 0.62
C LEU A 345 11.74 -6.51 1.37
N HIS A 346 10.66 -6.70 2.13
CA HIS A 346 9.98 -5.59 2.79
C HIS A 346 10.86 -4.93 3.86
N LYS A 347 10.89 -3.58 3.83
CA LYS A 347 11.58 -2.69 4.77
C LYS A 347 13.12 -2.77 4.74
N ASN A 348 13.72 -3.89 4.34
CA ASN A 348 15.18 -4.04 4.41
C ASN A 348 15.91 -3.60 3.14
N TYR A 349 15.24 -3.61 1.99
CA TYR A 349 15.88 -3.34 0.71
C TYR A 349 15.16 -2.22 -0.06
N LYS A 350 15.94 -1.49 -0.86
CA LYS A 350 15.38 -0.58 -1.87
C LYS A 350 14.63 -1.42 -2.91
N ARG A 351 13.39 -1.04 -3.20
CA ARG A 351 12.52 -1.76 -4.13
C ARG A 351 11.94 -0.83 -5.17
N LEU A 352 11.76 -1.35 -6.38
CA LEU A 352 11.30 -0.59 -7.55
C LEU A 352 10.05 0.29 -7.35
N PRO A 353 9.04 -0.07 -6.54
CA PRO A 353 7.90 0.83 -6.30
C PRO A 353 8.29 2.18 -5.66
N TYR A 354 9.33 2.21 -4.83
CA TYR A 354 9.80 3.42 -4.15
C TYR A 354 11.11 3.95 -4.76
N PHE A 355 11.89 3.11 -5.42
CA PHE A 355 13.20 3.46 -5.95
C PHE A 355 13.19 3.20 -7.46
N PRO A 356 12.60 4.12 -8.24
CA PRO A 356 12.27 3.89 -9.64
C PRO A 356 13.47 4.03 -10.58
N LEU A 357 14.66 4.39 -10.10
CA LEU A 357 15.81 4.62 -10.98
C LEU A 357 16.70 3.38 -10.96
N ILE A 358 17.04 2.86 -12.14
CA ILE A 358 18.00 1.76 -12.26
C ILE A 358 19.33 2.32 -12.72
N SER A 359 20.37 2.17 -11.89
CA SER A 359 21.73 2.57 -12.22
C SER A 359 22.49 1.40 -12.84
N ILE A 360 22.94 1.58 -14.07
CA ILE A 360 23.83 0.65 -14.78
C ILE A 360 25.07 1.42 -15.19
N LYS A 361 26.19 1.18 -14.50
CA LYS A 361 27.41 1.99 -14.65
C LYS A 361 27.06 3.48 -14.44
N ASP A 362 27.39 4.34 -15.40
CA ASP A 362 27.12 5.79 -15.35
C ASP A 362 25.75 6.19 -15.94
N GLU A 363 24.91 5.20 -16.29
CA GLU A 363 23.60 5.43 -16.89
C GLU A 363 22.47 5.18 -15.89
N ILE A 364 21.41 5.97 -16.00
CA ILE A 364 20.16 5.83 -15.27
C ILE A 364 19.06 5.44 -16.26
N ILE A 365 18.29 4.43 -15.89
CA ILE A 365 17.12 3.96 -16.64
C ILE A 365 15.87 4.13 -15.78
N TYR A 366 14.82 4.70 -16.36
CA TYR A 366 13.55 4.89 -15.67
C TYR A 366 12.37 5.04 -16.64
N GLY A 367 11.15 4.79 -16.16
CA GLY A 367 9.90 5.09 -16.85
C GLY A 367 9.16 6.28 -16.22
N ASN A 368 8.35 6.99 -17.00
CA ASN A 368 7.63 8.17 -16.52
C ASN A 368 6.52 7.80 -15.53
N GLU A 369 5.68 6.83 -15.86
CA GLU A 369 4.60 6.34 -14.98
C GLU A 369 5.15 5.74 -13.71
N ILE A 370 6.24 4.99 -13.81
CA ILE A 370 6.91 4.42 -12.64
C ILE A 370 7.38 5.54 -11.70
N CYS A 371 7.97 6.63 -12.20
CA CYS A 371 8.37 7.77 -11.37
C CYS A 371 7.17 8.50 -10.74
N LEU A 372 6.09 8.71 -11.51
CA LEU A 372 4.85 9.31 -11.00
C LEU A 372 4.23 8.45 -9.90
N GLU A 373 4.15 7.14 -10.09
CA GLU A 373 3.63 6.23 -9.07
C GLU A 373 4.52 6.20 -7.83
N SER A 374 5.84 6.15 -7.99
CA SER A 374 6.77 6.25 -6.86
C SER A 374 6.54 7.54 -6.07
N SER A 375 6.29 8.67 -6.73
CA SER A 375 5.98 9.93 -6.04
C SER A 375 4.72 9.80 -5.17
N ARG A 376 3.64 9.19 -5.70
CA ARG A 376 2.38 8.96 -4.95
C ARG A 376 2.58 8.03 -3.76
N LEU A 377 3.35 6.96 -3.96
CA LEU A 377 3.67 6.00 -2.90
C LEU A 377 4.51 6.64 -1.78
N TRP A 378 5.51 7.45 -2.12
CA TRP A 378 6.30 8.19 -1.14
C TRP A 378 5.46 9.22 -0.38
N VAL A 379 4.63 10.00 -1.06
CA VAL A 379 3.72 10.94 -0.42
C VAL A 379 2.80 10.19 0.54
N SER A 380 2.14 9.14 0.07
CA SER A 380 1.23 8.33 0.89
C SER A 380 1.92 7.77 2.14
N LYS A 381 3.13 7.21 2.01
CA LYS A 381 3.87 6.62 3.13
C LYS A 381 4.37 7.65 4.14
N ILE A 382 5.02 8.71 3.69
CA ILE A 382 5.53 9.75 4.59
C ILE A 382 4.37 10.43 5.31
N MET A 383 3.29 10.74 4.61
CA MET A 383 2.09 11.31 5.24
C MET A 383 1.43 10.36 6.24
N GLN A 384 1.69 9.05 6.20
CA GLN A 384 1.25 8.09 7.22
C GLN A 384 2.24 7.95 8.38
N GLY A 385 3.30 8.75 8.46
CA GLY A 385 4.37 8.58 9.45
C GLY A 385 5.21 7.32 9.21
N VAL A 386 5.25 6.81 7.97
CA VAL A 386 5.93 5.55 7.62
C VAL A 386 7.06 5.79 6.63
N PHE A 387 8.26 5.29 6.96
CA PHE A 387 9.35 5.19 5.99
C PHE A 387 9.36 3.82 5.30
N PRO A 388 9.57 3.73 3.98
CA PRO A 388 9.52 2.46 3.25
C PRO A 388 10.78 1.60 3.42
N LEU A 389 11.82 2.15 4.07
CA LEU A 389 13.02 1.43 4.52
C LEU A 389 13.09 1.39 6.04
N ARG A 390 13.87 0.45 6.57
CA ARG A 390 14.26 0.41 7.96
C ARG A 390 15.16 1.61 8.26
N ILE A 391 14.75 2.38 9.24
CA ILE A 391 15.52 3.48 9.81
C ILE A 391 16.01 3.08 11.20
N LYS A 392 17.12 3.66 11.64
CA LYS A 392 17.68 3.41 12.98
C LYS A 392 16.69 3.92 14.03
N ASP A 393 16.55 3.19 15.14
CA ASP A 393 15.54 3.53 16.17
C ASP A 393 15.76 4.93 16.77
N ASN A 394 17.02 5.37 16.88
CA ASN A 394 17.39 6.69 17.41
C ASN A 394 17.53 7.78 16.34
N SER A 395 17.12 7.53 15.08
CA SER A 395 17.19 8.53 14.00
C SER A 395 16.25 9.71 14.25
N GLU A 396 16.65 10.90 13.81
CA GLU A 396 15.82 12.10 13.85
C GLU A 396 14.61 11.94 12.94
N LEU A 397 14.79 11.26 11.82
CA LEU A 397 13.69 10.93 10.91
C LEU A 397 12.65 10.05 11.60
N LYS A 398 13.05 9.06 12.41
CA LYS A 398 12.09 8.22 13.15
C LYS A 398 11.29 9.04 14.15
N LYS A 399 11.93 9.98 14.86
CA LYS A 399 11.26 10.88 15.80
C LYS A 399 10.26 11.80 15.08
N ALA A 400 10.68 12.42 13.98
CA ALA A 400 9.82 13.30 13.18
C ALA A 400 8.60 12.55 12.61
N LEU A 401 8.80 11.33 12.08
CA LEU A 401 7.71 10.50 11.57
C LEU A 401 6.73 10.06 12.67
N ASN A 402 7.21 9.81 13.89
CA ASN A 402 6.35 9.50 15.02
C ASN A 402 5.51 10.72 15.45
N LEU A 403 6.09 11.93 15.46
CA LEU A 403 5.35 13.17 15.72
C LEU A 403 4.23 13.37 14.70
N LEU A 404 4.54 13.17 13.42
CA LEU A 404 3.55 13.23 12.34
C LEU A 404 2.45 12.18 12.49
N HIS A 405 2.78 10.97 12.94
CA HIS A 405 1.77 9.96 13.22
C HIS A 405 0.84 10.39 14.35
N SER A 406 1.40 10.87 15.47
CA SER A 406 0.63 11.33 16.63
C SER A 406 -0.27 12.52 16.32
N GLU A 407 0.21 13.52 15.56
CA GLU A 407 -0.62 14.67 15.12
C GLU A 407 -1.84 14.18 14.33
N LYS A 408 -1.67 13.17 13.47
CA LYS A 408 -2.77 12.62 12.66
C LYS A 408 -3.75 11.76 13.45
N ASP A 409 -3.27 11.06 14.47
CA ASP A 409 -4.13 10.26 15.35
C ASP A 409 -5.02 11.19 16.18
N ASN A 410 -4.45 12.24 16.78
CA ASN A 410 -5.19 13.27 17.50
C ASN A 410 -6.23 13.97 16.61
N LEU A 411 -5.84 14.35 15.38
CA LEU A 411 -6.75 14.96 14.41
C LEU A 411 -7.89 14.00 14.02
N PHE A 412 -7.60 12.70 13.91
CA PHE A 412 -8.64 11.72 13.62
C PHE A 412 -9.65 11.61 14.75
N GLU A 413 -9.21 11.66 16.01
CA GLU A 413 -10.09 11.73 17.17
C GLU A 413 -10.91 13.02 17.21
N ASP A 414 -10.32 14.18 16.89
CA ASP A 414 -11.05 15.47 16.80
C ASP A 414 -12.19 15.38 15.79
N ILE A 415 -11.94 14.76 14.63
CA ILE A 415 -12.98 14.56 13.60
C ILE A 415 -14.08 13.62 14.10
N CYS A 416 -13.74 12.57 14.86
CA CYS A 416 -14.73 11.66 15.43
C CYS A 416 -15.63 12.38 16.45
N GLU A 417 -15.04 13.20 17.31
CA GLU A 417 -15.77 14.06 18.25
C GLU A 417 -16.69 15.03 17.51
N GLU A 418 -16.21 15.71 16.46
CA GLU A 418 -17.02 16.65 15.68
C GLU A 418 -18.25 15.97 15.08
N ILE A 419 -18.08 14.77 14.50
CA ILE A 419 -19.19 13.98 13.97
C ILE A 419 -20.18 13.63 15.08
N ALA A 420 -19.70 13.16 16.23
CA ALA A 420 -20.57 12.80 17.36
C ALA A 420 -21.32 14.01 17.92
N ASN A 421 -20.63 15.14 18.09
CA ASN A 421 -21.20 16.41 18.54
C ASN A 421 -22.28 16.94 17.61
N ASN A 422 -22.06 16.85 16.29
CA ASN A 422 -23.05 17.25 15.30
C ASN A 422 -24.25 16.28 15.23
N THR A 423 -24.07 15.03 15.65
CA THR A 423 -25.10 13.99 15.59
C THR A 423 -25.99 13.99 16.83
N LEU A 424 -25.38 13.98 18.02
CA LEU A 424 -26.09 13.83 19.29
C LEU A 424 -26.20 15.16 20.04
N GLY A 425 -25.27 16.08 19.83
CA GLY A 425 -25.13 17.33 20.56
C GLY A 425 -24.02 17.27 21.61
N LYS A 426 -23.30 18.40 21.79
CA LYS A 426 -22.12 18.50 22.67
C LYS A 426 -22.33 18.04 24.11
N ARG A 427 -23.55 18.19 24.65
CA ARG A 427 -23.86 17.80 26.02
C ARG A 427 -23.89 16.28 26.23
N TYR A 428 -23.86 15.48 25.16
CA TYR A 428 -23.96 14.02 25.21
C TYR A 428 -22.70 13.32 24.72
N VAL A 429 -21.59 14.04 24.62
CA VAL A 429 -20.33 13.56 24.05
C VAL A 429 -19.17 14.04 24.90
N GLU A 430 -18.24 13.14 25.20
CA GLU A 430 -16.98 13.40 25.88
C GLU A 430 -15.84 12.74 25.10
N LYS A 431 -14.81 13.52 24.77
CA LYS A 431 -13.61 13.03 24.07
C LYS A 431 -12.42 12.89 25.02
N GLY A 432 -11.56 11.90 24.80
CA GLY A 432 -10.23 11.82 25.39
C GLY A 432 -10.25 11.87 26.91
N ILE A 433 -11.05 10.99 27.52
CA ILE A 433 -11.26 10.94 28.97
C ILE A 433 -10.08 10.19 29.60
N ASP A 434 -8.97 10.89 29.82
CA ASP A 434 -7.85 10.38 30.64
C ASP A 434 -7.97 10.85 32.11
N ASN A 435 -8.78 11.89 32.37
CA ASN A 435 -9.10 12.38 33.72
C ASN A 435 -10.59 12.22 34.03
N PHE A 436 -10.96 11.16 34.75
CA PHE A 436 -12.37 10.83 35.02
C PHE A 436 -13.02 11.72 36.08
N HIS A 437 -12.27 12.59 36.76
CA HIS A 437 -12.86 13.67 37.56
C HIS A 437 -13.65 14.67 36.70
N ARG A 438 -13.46 14.67 35.37
CA ARG A 438 -14.31 15.44 34.44
C ARG A 438 -15.76 14.95 34.44
N ILE A 439 -15.96 13.65 34.69
CA ILE A 439 -17.28 13.03 34.76
C ILE A 439 -17.82 13.13 36.19
N SER A 440 -17.05 12.65 37.17
CA SER A 440 -17.41 12.78 38.58
C SER A 440 -16.18 12.77 39.47
N LYS A 441 -16.15 13.64 40.48
CA LYS A 441 -15.07 13.68 41.49
C LYS A 441 -15.00 12.42 42.36
N ALA A 442 -16.04 11.60 42.35
CA ALA A 442 -16.07 10.32 43.06
C ALA A 442 -15.30 9.21 42.31
N LEU A 443 -15.08 9.36 41.01
CA LEU A 443 -14.30 8.42 40.20
C LEU A 443 -12.80 8.61 40.45
N PRO A 444 -11.96 7.57 40.28
CA PRO A 444 -10.51 7.74 40.30
C PRO A 444 -10.06 8.67 39.17
N LYS A 445 -9.13 9.59 39.45
CA LYS A 445 -8.58 10.51 38.43
C LYS A 445 -8.10 9.77 37.18
N LYS A 446 -7.34 8.69 37.36
CA LYS A 446 -6.77 7.84 36.31
C LYS A 446 -7.05 6.36 36.64
N PRO A 447 -8.17 5.78 36.21
CA PRO A 447 -8.48 4.37 36.41
C PRO A 447 -7.55 3.47 35.57
N GLU A 448 -7.47 2.19 35.94
CA GLU A 448 -6.67 1.19 35.22
C GLU A 448 -7.19 0.89 33.80
N CYS A 449 -8.44 1.26 33.48
CA CYS A 449 -8.98 1.09 32.12
C CYS A 449 -8.32 2.03 31.09
N GLY A 450 -7.60 3.07 31.55
CA GLY A 450 -6.93 4.04 30.70
C GLY A 450 -7.87 5.10 30.11
N GLU A 451 -7.40 5.80 29.08
CA GLU A 451 -8.15 6.85 28.38
C GLU A 451 -9.29 6.28 27.54
N ILE A 452 -10.46 6.93 27.52
CA ILE A 452 -11.53 6.65 26.54
C ILE A 452 -11.49 7.70 25.43
N ASP A 453 -11.24 7.28 24.18
CA ASP A 453 -11.08 8.21 23.04
C ASP A 453 -12.41 8.96 22.78
N LEU A 454 -13.55 8.25 22.81
CA LEU A 454 -14.88 8.84 22.67
C LEU A 454 -15.94 8.10 23.52
N LEU A 455 -16.60 8.83 24.41
CA LEU A 455 -17.79 8.40 25.15
C LEU A 455 -18.98 9.23 24.67
N ALA A 456 -20.05 8.58 24.23
CA ALA A 456 -21.25 9.28 23.77
C ALA A 456 -22.51 8.61 24.30
N VAL A 457 -23.58 9.37 24.48
CA VAL A 457 -24.88 8.82 24.90
C VAL A 457 -26.00 9.29 24.00
N ASN A 458 -26.80 8.36 23.52
CA ASN A 458 -28.04 8.67 22.81
C ASN A 458 -29.24 8.42 23.74
N PRO A 459 -29.84 9.50 24.28
CA PRO A 459 -30.98 9.38 25.21
C PRO A 459 -32.25 8.87 24.52
N ASN A 460 -32.38 9.02 23.19
CA ASN A 460 -33.57 8.57 22.46
C ASN A 460 -33.62 7.05 22.32
N THR A 461 -32.46 6.39 22.34
CA THR A 461 -32.32 4.94 22.16
C THR A 461 -31.82 4.24 23.41
N ASN A 462 -31.62 4.97 24.53
CA ASN A 462 -31.01 4.47 25.76
C ASN A 462 -29.67 3.75 25.53
N LYS A 463 -28.79 4.34 24.70
CA LYS A 463 -27.49 3.73 24.34
C LYS A 463 -26.32 4.57 24.81
N ILE A 464 -25.36 3.93 25.46
CA ILE A 464 -24.04 4.50 25.75
C ILE A 464 -23.03 3.87 24.79
N PHE A 465 -22.21 4.69 24.15
CA PHE A 465 -21.18 4.26 23.20
C PHE A 465 -19.81 4.49 23.81
N VAL A 466 -19.05 3.40 23.98
CA VAL A 466 -17.64 3.43 24.39
C VAL A 466 -16.81 3.09 23.17
N LEU A 467 -16.16 4.10 22.59
CA LEU A 467 -15.52 3.99 21.28
C LEU A 467 -14.05 4.41 21.33
N ASP A 468 -13.23 3.63 20.64
CA ASP A 468 -11.81 3.91 20.44
C ASP A 468 -11.55 4.28 18.98
N ALA A 469 -10.92 5.43 18.72
CA ALA A 469 -10.57 5.84 17.37
C ALA A 469 -9.20 5.28 16.99
N LYS A 470 -9.13 4.58 15.86
CA LYS A 470 -7.89 3.97 15.35
C LYS A 470 -7.64 4.38 13.90
N ASN A 471 -6.62 5.21 13.72
CA ASN A 471 -6.17 5.72 12.42
C ASN A 471 -5.15 4.76 11.78
N ASP A 472 -5.53 3.49 11.65
CA ASP A 472 -4.66 2.49 11.06
C ASP A 472 -4.55 2.64 9.54
N ALA A 473 -3.32 2.51 9.04
CA ALA A 473 -3.07 2.41 7.61
C ALA A 473 -3.38 1.00 7.10
N PHE A 474 -3.99 0.93 5.92
CA PHE A 474 -4.24 -0.30 5.18
C PHE A 474 -2.97 -1.17 5.06
N LYS A 475 -3.09 -2.47 5.34
CA LYS A 475 -2.00 -3.46 5.28
C LYS A 475 -2.26 -4.50 4.18
N TYR A 476 -1.20 -4.88 3.47
CA TYR A 476 -1.27 -5.84 2.35
C TYR A 476 -0.56 -7.17 2.64
N SER A 477 0.46 -7.20 3.51
CA SER A 477 1.27 -8.41 3.71
C SER A 477 0.73 -9.26 4.85
N SER A 478 0.82 -10.58 4.74
CA SER A 478 0.37 -11.53 5.78
C SER A 478 1.03 -11.27 7.13
N SER A 479 2.30 -10.84 7.13
CA SER A 479 3.02 -10.40 8.33
C SER A 479 2.40 -9.16 8.96
N ASP A 480 2.14 -8.11 8.17
CA ASP A 480 1.52 -6.88 8.69
C ASP A 480 0.09 -7.16 9.17
N ILE A 481 -0.66 -8.03 8.46
CA ILE A 481 -1.99 -8.50 8.85
C ILE A 481 -1.90 -9.21 10.20
N LYS A 482 -0.98 -10.16 10.39
CA LYS A 482 -0.83 -10.88 11.66
C LYS A 482 -0.41 -9.95 12.81
N ASN A 483 0.46 -8.98 12.56
CA ASN A 483 0.86 -8.01 13.57
C ASN A 483 -0.31 -7.10 13.97
N GLN A 484 -1.17 -6.73 13.02
CA GLN A 484 -2.38 -5.97 13.30
C GLN A 484 -3.42 -6.82 14.05
N ASP A 485 -3.59 -8.10 13.69
CA ASP A 485 -4.45 -9.06 14.42
C ASP A 485 -4.03 -9.17 15.88
N LYS A 486 -2.73 -9.33 16.15
CA LYS A 486 -2.18 -9.34 17.51
C LYS A 486 -2.44 -8.03 18.26
N ARG A 487 -2.36 -6.89 17.58
CA ARG A 487 -2.62 -5.57 18.20
C ARG A 487 -4.08 -5.41 18.58
N TYR A 488 -5.02 -5.91 17.77
CA TYR A 488 -6.44 -5.82 18.06
C TYR A 488 -6.95 -6.89 19.02
N PHE A 489 -6.43 -8.13 18.93
CA PHE A 489 -7.01 -9.30 19.60
C PHE A 489 -6.01 -10.23 20.29
N GLY A 490 -4.73 -9.85 20.37
CA GLY A 490 -3.71 -10.58 21.13
C GLY A 490 -3.70 -10.20 22.62
N GLU A 491 -2.63 -10.58 23.31
CA GLU A 491 -2.37 -10.15 24.70
C GLU A 491 -2.06 -8.65 24.77
N ASN A 492 -2.62 -7.95 25.75
CA ASN A 492 -2.55 -6.49 25.90
C ASN A 492 -3.01 -5.76 24.63
N SER A 493 -4.12 -6.25 24.06
CA SER A 493 -4.65 -5.74 22.80
C SER A 493 -5.63 -4.59 22.97
N TYR A 494 -5.90 -3.89 21.86
CA TYR A 494 -6.94 -2.86 21.82
C TYR A 494 -8.30 -3.38 22.27
N TYR A 495 -8.66 -4.62 21.95
CA TYR A 495 -9.91 -5.21 22.41
C TYR A 495 -9.93 -5.41 23.93
N GLU A 496 -8.87 -5.95 24.53
CA GLU A 496 -8.79 -6.10 25.99
C GLU A 496 -8.89 -4.74 26.70
N HIS A 497 -8.22 -3.72 26.17
CA HIS A 497 -8.32 -2.35 26.71
C HIS A 497 -9.73 -1.77 26.55
N LEU A 498 -10.36 -1.93 25.40
CA LEU A 498 -11.75 -1.48 25.18
C LEU A 498 -12.72 -2.18 26.13
N MET A 499 -12.55 -3.48 26.38
CA MET A 499 -13.39 -4.22 27.32
C MET A 499 -13.25 -3.69 28.75
N LYS A 500 -12.02 -3.39 29.20
CA LYS A 500 -11.80 -2.76 30.52
C LYS A 500 -12.50 -1.40 30.63
N LYS A 501 -12.51 -0.60 29.55
CA LYS A 501 -13.25 0.67 29.49
C LYS A 501 -14.76 0.44 29.63
N VAL A 502 -15.29 -0.55 28.91
CA VAL A 502 -16.72 -0.92 28.98
C VAL A 502 -17.11 -1.41 30.37
N GLU A 503 -16.30 -2.26 31.01
CA GLU A 503 -16.51 -2.72 32.38
C GLU A 503 -16.49 -1.54 33.37
N PHE A 504 -15.51 -0.65 33.26
CA PHE A 504 -15.46 0.55 34.10
C PHE A 504 -16.72 1.42 33.96
N ILE A 505 -17.23 1.61 32.74
CA ILE A 505 -18.48 2.35 32.50
C ILE A 505 -19.70 1.62 33.09
N LYS A 506 -19.75 0.29 33.01
CA LYS A 506 -20.82 -0.51 33.65
C LYS A 506 -20.81 -0.37 35.17
N ASP A 507 -19.64 -0.51 35.77
CA ASP A 507 -19.48 -0.47 37.23
C ASP A 507 -19.78 0.92 37.82
N ASN A 508 -19.74 1.96 36.99
CA ASN A 508 -19.91 3.36 37.37
C ASN A 508 -21.09 4.03 36.64
N LEU A 509 -22.05 3.24 36.15
CA LEU A 509 -23.11 3.70 35.25
C LEU A 509 -23.86 4.93 35.79
N ASN A 510 -24.18 4.95 37.08
CA ASN A 510 -24.94 6.05 37.69
C ASN A 510 -24.22 7.40 37.55
N PHE A 511 -22.90 7.44 37.73
CA PHE A 511 -22.12 8.66 37.54
C PHE A 511 -22.09 9.11 36.08
N ILE A 512 -22.13 8.16 35.13
CA ILE A 512 -22.18 8.46 33.70
C ILE A 512 -23.53 9.09 33.35
N LEU A 513 -24.63 8.49 33.82
CA LEU A 513 -25.98 9.00 33.58
C LEU A 513 -26.19 10.38 34.21
N GLU A 514 -25.71 10.58 35.44
CA GLU A 514 -25.74 11.88 36.12
C GLU A 514 -25.01 12.95 35.31
N HIS A 515 -23.78 12.66 34.86
CA HIS A 515 -22.98 13.59 34.05
C HIS A 515 -23.72 14.03 32.78
N PHE A 516 -24.36 13.08 32.08
CA PHE A 516 -25.11 13.35 30.87
C PHE A 516 -26.56 13.81 31.10
N SER A 517 -26.99 13.95 32.36
CA SER A 517 -28.36 14.31 32.76
C SER A 517 -29.43 13.40 32.13
N ILE A 518 -29.21 12.09 32.21
CA ILE A 518 -30.11 11.07 31.67
C ILE A 518 -30.84 10.39 32.83
N GLU A 519 -32.17 10.33 32.74
CA GLU A 519 -33.00 9.65 33.72
C GLU A 519 -32.72 8.14 33.68
N GLU A 520 -32.66 7.50 34.85
CA GLU A 520 -32.52 6.04 34.93
C GLU A 520 -33.69 5.38 34.19
N SER A 521 -33.36 4.60 33.16
CA SER A 521 -34.31 3.77 32.41
C SER A 521 -33.92 2.31 32.54
N ASP A 522 -34.89 1.42 32.54
CA ASP A 522 -34.70 0.01 32.87
C ASP A 522 -33.89 -0.80 31.84
N GLU A 523 -33.55 -0.26 30.66
CA GLU A 523 -32.74 -0.98 29.65
C GLU A 523 -31.70 -0.09 28.95
N ILE A 524 -30.68 0.37 29.69
CA ILE A 524 -29.51 1.02 29.06
C ILE A 524 -28.62 -0.02 28.39
N THR A 525 -28.38 0.14 27.09
CA THR A 525 -27.48 -0.71 26.32
C THR A 525 -26.13 -0.04 26.11
N ILE A 526 -25.04 -0.73 26.45
CA ILE A 526 -23.68 -0.25 26.15
C ILE A 526 -23.18 -0.87 24.84
N LYS A 527 -22.90 -0.02 23.87
CA LYS A 527 -22.29 -0.33 22.58
C LYS A 527 -20.78 -0.05 22.65
N LYS A 528 -20.00 -0.91 21.99
CA LYS A 528 -18.54 -0.88 22.02
C LYS A 528 -17.98 -1.11 20.64
N GLY A 529 -16.99 -0.30 20.25
CA GLY A 529 -16.46 -0.38 18.90
C GLY A 529 -15.19 0.41 18.66
N PHE A 530 -14.56 0.11 17.54
CA PHE A 530 -13.44 0.86 17.00
C PHE A 530 -13.92 1.75 15.86
N ILE A 531 -13.66 3.05 15.96
CA ILE A 531 -13.87 3.97 14.85
C ILE A 531 -12.62 3.91 13.97
N ILE A 532 -12.79 3.53 12.73
CA ILE A 532 -11.70 3.33 11.77
C ILE A 532 -11.84 4.28 10.59
N LYS A 533 -10.71 4.83 10.14
CA LYS A 533 -10.71 5.74 8.99
C LYS A 533 -11.08 5.02 7.69
N GLU A 534 -10.62 3.78 7.55
CA GLU A 534 -10.76 2.98 6.33
C GLU A 534 -11.00 1.52 6.69
N THR A 535 -11.63 0.76 5.80
CA THR A 535 -11.87 -0.68 6.04
C THR A 535 -10.55 -1.44 6.19
N ILE A 536 -10.46 -2.28 7.21
CA ILE A 536 -9.32 -3.15 7.50
C ILE A 536 -9.77 -4.61 7.53
N GLN A 537 -8.92 -5.56 7.15
CA GLN A 537 -9.31 -6.97 7.04
C GLN A 537 -9.88 -7.55 8.34
N HIS A 538 -9.31 -7.16 9.48
CA HIS A 538 -9.72 -7.66 10.80
C HIS A 538 -11.12 -7.21 11.23
N ALA A 539 -11.64 -6.12 10.65
CA ALA A 539 -13.04 -5.73 10.83
C ALA A 539 -14.02 -6.78 10.30
N HIS A 540 -13.55 -7.71 9.48
CA HIS A 540 -14.31 -8.79 8.86
C HIS A 540 -13.95 -10.16 9.45
N LYS A 541 -13.29 -10.19 10.61
CA LYS A 541 -12.97 -11.44 11.33
C LYS A 541 -14.26 -12.01 11.91
N LYS A 542 -14.53 -13.30 11.67
CA LYS A 542 -15.75 -13.95 12.19
C LYS A 542 -15.67 -14.13 13.71
N GLY A 543 -16.79 -13.90 14.39
CA GLY A 543 -16.96 -14.23 15.82
C GLY A 543 -16.39 -13.21 16.81
N THR A 544 -16.13 -11.97 16.39
CA THR A 544 -15.69 -10.90 17.30
C THR A 544 -16.88 -10.10 17.83
N ASP A 545 -16.99 -9.94 19.15
CA ASP A 545 -18.01 -9.11 19.80
C ASP A 545 -17.52 -7.66 19.96
N VAL A 546 -17.25 -7.00 18.83
CA VAL A 546 -16.89 -5.58 18.75
C VAL A 546 -17.24 -5.01 17.39
N ASP A 547 -17.79 -3.80 17.37
CA ASP A 547 -18.14 -3.12 16.12
C ASP A 547 -16.92 -2.42 15.51
N PHE A 548 -16.82 -2.43 14.19
CA PHE A 548 -15.85 -1.62 13.44
C PHE A 548 -16.60 -0.58 12.61
N ILE A 549 -16.56 0.67 13.07
CA ILE A 549 -17.35 1.76 12.51
C ILE A 549 -16.47 2.59 11.61
N LEU A 550 -16.79 2.65 10.31
CA LEU A 550 -16.09 3.58 9.42
C LEU A 550 -16.42 5.02 9.84
N LYS A 551 -15.42 5.91 9.82
CA LYS A 551 -15.59 7.34 10.13
C LYS A 551 -16.84 7.97 9.50
N LYS A 552 -17.10 7.65 8.23
CA LYS A 552 -18.25 8.17 7.47
C LYS A 552 -19.62 7.66 7.96
N ASP A 553 -19.64 6.51 8.63
CA ASP A 553 -20.84 5.82 9.09
C ASP A 553 -21.09 6.07 10.59
N LEU A 554 -20.17 6.77 11.28
CA LEU A 554 -20.24 7.04 12.72
C LEU A 554 -21.53 7.75 13.13
N GLY A 555 -21.93 8.81 12.43
CA GLY A 555 -23.16 9.54 12.75
C GLY A 555 -24.41 8.65 12.67
N LYS A 556 -24.48 7.80 11.63
CA LYS A 556 -25.58 6.83 11.49
C LYS A 556 -25.56 5.81 12.63
N TYR A 557 -24.39 5.26 12.94
CA TYR A 557 -24.23 4.28 14.01
C TYR A 557 -24.63 4.82 15.40
N LEU A 558 -24.38 6.10 15.67
CA LEU A 558 -24.78 6.74 16.94
C LEU A 558 -26.30 6.96 17.07
N LEU A 559 -27.03 6.99 15.95
CA LEU A 559 -28.48 7.14 15.92
C LEU A 559 -29.22 5.80 15.96
N GLU A 560 -28.58 4.72 15.50
CA GLU A 560 -29.14 3.36 15.47
C GLU A 560 -29.11 2.68 16.82
#